data_AF-A0A7W7RDX0-F1
#
_entry.id   AF-A0A7W7RDX0-F1
#
_cell.length_a   1.000
_cell.length_b   1.000
_cell.length_c   1.000
_cell.angle_alpha   90.00
_cell.angle_beta   90.00
_cell.angle_gamma   90.00
#
_symmetry.space_group_name_H-M   'P 1'
#
loop_
_entity.id
_entity.type
_entity.pdbx_description
1 polymer ?
#
loop_
_entity_poly.entity_id
_entity_poly.type
_entity_poly.pdbx_seq_one_letter_code
_entity_poly.pdbx_strand_id
1 'polypeptide(L)'
;MIDDGAMYDTRLPALEADVVSALVEAGHAAGLQAIAHVSSAAEAGLALDAGVDGLAHVYSDTGPDGHAGEELAARAAARGVFVVSTLVYIEALAGAGSGAAVRSDRVDNAAHAARTLHRAGVPLLAGTDATVGAPAHGESLHRELSLLSRAGLTPEETLAAATSIPADRFGLTDRGRIAPGLRADLVLVDGDPTRDIAATRSIADVWKRGVRQSRNQRS
;
A
#
# COMPACT_ATOMS: atom_id res chain seq x y z
N MET A 1 -6.82 16.69 6.34
CA MET A 1 -6.31 15.71 5.37
C MET A 1 -5.67 16.52 4.24
N ILE A 2 -4.65 15.98 3.55
CA ILE A 2 -4.05 16.67 2.40
C ILE A 2 -4.96 16.55 1.17
N ASP A 3 -5.63 15.40 1.03
CA ASP A 3 -6.66 15.13 0.02
C ASP A 3 -7.87 16.07 0.17
N ASP A 4 -8.16 16.78 -0.92
CA ASP A 4 -9.24 17.75 -1.05
C ASP A 4 -10.52 17.13 -1.68
N GLY A 5 -10.48 15.85 -1.99
CA GLY A 5 -11.57 15.08 -2.58
C GLY A 5 -11.79 15.33 -4.06
N ALA A 6 -10.96 16.12 -4.75
CA ALA A 6 -11.13 16.39 -6.18
C ALA A 6 -11.09 15.10 -7.01
N MET A 7 -10.31 14.10 -6.58
CA MET A 7 -10.25 12.77 -7.19
C MET A 7 -11.57 11.99 -7.14
N TYR A 8 -12.51 12.41 -6.29
CA TYR A 8 -13.81 11.76 -6.10
C TYR A 8 -14.99 12.67 -6.49
N ASP A 9 -14.74 13.71 -7.29
CA ASP A 9 -15.76 14.70 -7.71
C ASP A 9 -16.46 15.35 -6.50
N THR A 10 -15.69 15.60 -5.44
CA THR A 10 -16.12 16.31 -4.24
C THR A 10 -15.13 17.42 -3.90
N ARG A 11 -15.45 18.23 -2.88
CA ARG A 11 -14.57 19.26 -2.35
C ARG A 11 -14.62 19.22 -0.83
N LEU A 12 -13.53 18.77 -0.24
CA LEU A 12 -13.32 18.65 1.20
C LEU A 12 -12.35 19.74 1.67
N PRO A 13 -12.47 20.20 2.92
CA PRO A 13 -11.43 21.04 3.52
C PRO A 13 -10.09 20.29 3.57
N ALA A 14 -9.10 20.77 2.83
CA ALA A 14 -7.72 20.29 2.87
C ALA A 14 -6.88 21.14 3.84
N LEU A 15 -5.81 20.55 4.37
CA LEU A 15 -4.85 21.26 5.21
C LEU A 15 -3.86 22.03 4.34
N GLU A 16 -3.57 23.26 4.74
CA GLU A 16 -2.50 24.07 4.13
C GLU A 16 -1.12 23.45 4.38
N ALA A 17 -0.16 23.70 3.47
CA ALA A 17 1.15 23.05 3.49
C ALA A 17 1.96 23.31 4.77
N ASP A 18 1.83 24.48 5.36
CA ASP A 18 2.46 24.84 6.64
C ASP A 18 1.87 24.05 7.81
N VAL A 19 0.56 23.84 7.82
CA VAL A 19 -0.13 22.99 8.81
C VAL A 19 0.31 21.53 8.67
N VAL A 20 0.42 21.04 7.43
CA VAL A 20 0.91 19.66 7.18
C VAL A 20 2.33 19.49 7.70
N SER A 21 3.22 20.43 7.40
CA SER A 21 4.61 20.40 7.88
C SER A 21 4.67 20.44 9.41
N ALA A 22 3.90 21.32 10.05
CA ALA A 22 3.83 21.41 11.51
C ALA A 22 3.32 20.12 12.17
N LEU A 23 2.37 19.41 11.53
CA LEU A 23 1.88 18.11 12.02
C LEU A 23 2.95 17.02 11.92
N VAL A 24 3.70 16.98 10.81
CA VAL A 24 4.81 16.04 10.63
C VAL A 24 5.89 16.30 11.67
N GLU A 25 6.33 17.56 11.82
CA GLU A 25 7.32 17.97 12.82
C GLU A 25 6.89 17.60 14.25
N ALA A 26 5.63 17.87 14.61
CA ALA A 26 5.09 17.52 15.92
C ALA A 26 5.06 15.99 16.15
N GLY A 27 4.72 15.21 15.13
CA GLY A 27 4.75 13.74 15.18
C GLY A 27 6.16 13.22 15.41
N HIS A 28 7.13 13.71 14.65
CA HIS A 28 8.54 13.35 14.79
C HIS A 28 9.11 13.76 16.15
N ALA A 29 8.76 14.95 16.66
CA ALA A 29 9.15 15.41 17.99
C ALA A 29 8.59 14.50 19.12
N ALA A 30 7.48 13.82 18.87
CA ALA A 30 6.90 12.82 19.75
C ALA A 30 7.44 11.38 19.52
N GLY A 31 8.38 11.20 18.58
CA GLY A 31 8.94 9.88 18.23
C GLY A 31 7.98 8.99 17.43
N LEU A 32 6.99 9.58 16.75
CA LEU A 32 6.03 8.87 15.90
C LEU A 32 6.37 9.06 14.42
N GLN A 33 6.03 8.08 13.59
CA GLN A 33 6.06 8.24 12.14
C GLN A 33 4.84 9.02 11.64
N ALA A 34 5.01 9.81 10.59
CA ALA A 34 3.95 10.50 9.88
C ALA A 34 3.64 9.81 8.54
N ILE A 35 2.37 9.46 8.33
CA ILE A 35 1.90 8.83 7.09
C ILE A 35 0.79 9.70 6.51
N ALA A 36 0.96 10.10 5.24
CA ALA A 36 -0.03 10.93 4.54
C ALA A 36 -0.93 10.08 3.65
N HIS A 37 -2.24 10.26 3.81
CA HIS A 37 -3.23 9.85 2.79
C HIS A 37 -3.11 10.76 1.58
N VAL A 38 -2.91 10.18 0.39
CA VAL A 38 -2.80 10.91 -0.87
C VAL A 38 -3.56 10.17 -1.98
N SER A 39 -4.16 10.91 -2.89
CA SER A 39 -4.88 10.39 -4.06
C SER A 39 -4.28 10.92 -5.36
N SER A 40 -3.60 12.07 -5.32
CA SER A 40 -3.01 12.76 -6.47
C SER A 40 -1.50 12.96 -6.37
N ALA A 41 -0.85 13.19 -7.52
CA ALA A 41 0.57 13.47 -7.62
C ALA A 41 0.95 14.79 -6.91
N ALA A 42 0.07 15.79 -6.96
CA ALA A 42 0.27 17.05 -6.25
C ALA A 42 0.29 16.86 -4.73
N GLU A 43 -0.65 16.08 -4.19
CA GLU A 43 -0.71 15.75 -2.76
C GLU A 43 0.50 14.92 -2.31
N ALA A 44 0.92 13.95 -3.13
CA ALA A 44 2.15 13.20 -2.89
C ALA A 44 3.37 14.12 -2.85
N GLY A 45 3.46 15.08 -3.78
CA GLY A 45 4.51 16.10 -3.79
C GLY A 45 4.54 16.94 -2.51
N LEU A 46 3.38 17.43 -2.07
CA LEU A 46 3.23 18.21 -0.84
C LEU A 46 3.63 17.39 0.39
N ALA A 47 3.16 16.14 0.49
CA ALA A 47 3.51 15.25 1.59
C ALA A 47 5.01 14.96 1.67
N LEU A 48 5.66 14.72 0.52
CA LEU A 48 7.11 14.53 0.44
C LEU A 48 7.89 15.77 0.88
N ASP A 49 7.40 16.97 0.55
CA ASP A 49 8.01 18.23 0.98
C ASP A 49 7.87 18.45 2.49
N ALA A 50 6.73 18.06 3.06
CA ALA A 50 6.49 18.09 4.50
C ALA A 50 7.32 17.05 5.29
N GLY A 51 7.96 16.10 4.62
CA GLY A 51 8.88 15.14 5.25
C GLY A 51 8.22 13.91 5.86
N VAL A 52 7.08 13.45 5.30
CA VAL A 52 6.42 12.22 5.77
C VAL A 52 7.32 10.98 5.64
N ASP A 53 7.09 9.99 6.49
CA ASP A 53 7.78 8.69 6.44
C ASP A 53 7.15 7.73 5.42
N GLY A 54 5.84 7.90 5.17
CA GLY A 54 5.09 7.03 4.28
C GLY A 54 3.89 7.71 3.63
N LEU A 55 3.45 7.11 2.52
CA LEU A 55 2.20 7.46 1.85
C LEU A 55 1.21 6.30 2.00
N ALA A 56 -0.04 6.64 2.31
CA ALA A 56 -1.18 5.75 2.14
C ALA A 56 -1.78 6.03 0.76
N HIS A 57 -1.88 4.95 -0.02
CA HIS A 57 -2.17 4.90 -1.44
C HIS A 57 -1.03 5.35 -2.37
N VAL A 58 -1.08 4.85 -3.60
CA VAL A 58 -0.39 5.46 -4.74
C VAL A 58 -1.24 6.59 -5.30
N TYR A 59 -0.60 7.58 -5.93
CA TYR A 59 -1.30 8.55 -6.77
C TYR A 59 -1.83 7.87 -8.05
N SER A 60 -2.95 8.38 -8.58
CA SER A 60 -3.66 7.74 -9.71
C SER A 60 -4.17 8.73 -10.78
N ASP A 61 -3.79 10.00 -10.69
CA ASP A 61 -4.11 11.09 -11.63
C ASP A 61 -3.07 11.26 -12.74
N THR A 62 -1.88 10.68 -12.60
CA THR A 62 -0.82 10.78 -13.61
C THR A 62 -0.61 9.48 -14.37
N GLY A 63 -0.73 9.54 -15.69
CA GLY A 63 -0.38 8.45 -16.59
C GLY A 63 1.08 8.43 -17.01
N PRO A 64 1.47 7.49 -17.90
CA PRO A 64 2.86 7.25 -18.29
C PRO A 64 3.47 8.32 -19.21
N ASP A 65 2.67 9.24 -19.75
CA ASP A 65 3.11 10.20 -20.76
C ASP A 65 3.77 11.46 -20.16
N GLY A 66 3.79 11.59 -18.83
CA GLY A 66 4.41 12.71 -18.10
C GLY A 66 5.65 12.28 -17.31
N HIS A 67 6.36 13.26 -16.73
CA HIS A 67 7.54 13.02 -15.87
C HIS A 67 7.25 13.12 -14.38
N ALA A 68 6.04 13.54 -14.00
CA ALA A 68 5.68 13.77 -12.61
C ALA A 68 5.79 12.48 -11.78
N GLY A 69 5.42 11.33 -12.36
CA GLY A 69 5.51 10.04 -11.68
C GLY A 69 6.95 9.64 -11.38
N GLU A 70 7.86 9.77 -12.34
CA GLU A 70 9.28 9.47 -12.16
C GLU A 70 9.95 10.42 -11.17
N GLU A 71 9.63 11.72 -11.22
CA GLU A 71 10.15 12.71 -10.29
C GLU A 71 9.73 12.41 -8.86
N LEU A 72 8.43 12.14 -8.64
CA LEU A 72 7.91 11.78 -7.32
C LEU A 72 8.52 10.49 -6.79
N ALA A 73 8.66 9.47 -7.65
CA ALA A 73 9.29 8.21 -7.27
C ALA A 73 10.77 8.39 -6.88
N ALA A 74 11.53 9.19 -7.64
CA ALA A 74 12.91 9.51 -7.32
C ALA A 74 13.03 10.28 -5.99
N ARG A 75 12.14 11.26 -5.76
CA ARG A 75 12.07 12.01 -4.50
C ARG A 75 11.74 11.10 -3.31
N ALA A 76 10.75 10.23 -3.44
CA ALA A 76 10.36 9.27 -2.41
C ALA A 76 11.51 8.31 -2.07
N ALA A 77 12.19 7.77 -3.09
CA ALA A 77 13.34 6.89 -2.92
C ALA A 77 14.51 7.58 -2.22
N ALA A 78 14.86 8.80 -2.66
CA ALA A 78 15.96 9.58 -2.07
C ALA A 78 15.72 9.93 -0.59
N ARG A 79 14.45 10.07 -0.20
CA ARG A 79 14.03 10.35 1.19
C ARG A 79 13.77 9.08 2.01
N GLY A 80 13.83 7.89 1.41
CA GLY A 80 13.57 6.62 2.09
C GLY A 80 12.10 6.41 2.48
N VAL A 81 11.17 7.12 1.84
CA VAL A 81 9.72 7.03 2.08
C VAL A 81 9.19 5.66 1.64
N PHE A 82 8.22 5.10 2.36
CA PHE A 82 7.49 3.90 1.93
C PHE A 82 6.10 4.22 1.39
N VAL A 83 5.51 3.33 0.61
CA VAL A 83 4.15 3.53 0.08
C VAL A 83 3.30 2.30 0.33
N VAL A 84 2.16 2.49 0.99
CA VAL A 84 1.13 1.46 1.13
C VAL A 84 0.26 1.49 -0.12
N SER A 85 0.35 0.48 -0.98
CA SER A 85 -0.07 0.58 -2.38
C SER A 85 -1.58 0.64 -2.60
N THR A 86 -2.38 -0.18 -1.92
CA THR A 86 -3.85 -0.18 -1.97
C THR A 86 -4.46 -0.20 -3.38
N LEU A 87 -3.81 -0.90 -4.31
CA LEU A 87 -4.28 -0.98 -5.70
C LEU A 87 -5.69 -1.58 -5.79
N VAL A 88 -6.00 -2.55 -4.94
CA VAL A 88 -7.32 -3.18 -4.86
C VAL A 88 -8.41 -2.21 -4.40
N TYR A 89 -8.07 -1.22 -3.57
CA TYR A 89 -9.00 -0.16 -3.18
C TYR A 89 -9.34 0.75 -4.36
N ILE A 90 -8.33 1.14 -5.14
CA ILE A 90 -8.50 1.95 -6.35
C ILE A 90 -9.33 1.18 -7.40
N GLU A 91 -9.10 -0.13 -7.57
CA GLU A 91 -9.95 -1.00 -8.42
C GLU A 91 -11.42 -1.00 -7.93
N ALA A 92 -11.65 -1.11 -6.62
CA ALA A 92 -12.99 -1.15 -6.03
C ALA A 92 -13.73 0.18 -6.17
N LEU A 93 -13.06 1.32 -5.93
CA LEU A 93 -13.64 2.64 -6.09
C LEU A 93 -13.99 2.94 -7.55
N ALA A 94 -13.12 2.57 -8.50
CA ALA A 94 -13.44 2.65 -9.92
C ALA A 94 -14.69 1.80 -10.26
N GLY A 95 -14.92 0.70 -9.55
CA GLY A 95 -16.14 -0.10 -9.65
C GLY A 95 -17.43 0.62 -9.20
N ALA A 96 -17.32 1.54 -8.23
CA ALA A 96 -18.44 2.12 -7.50
C ALA A 96 -18.95 3.49 -8.02
N GLY A 97 -18.24 4.17 -8.94
CA GLY A 97 -18.68 5.44 -9.52
C GLY A 97 -17.81 5.96 -10.69
N SER A 98 -18.38 6.88 -11.50
CA SER A 98 -17.88 7.49 -12.76
C SER A 98 -17.88 6.58 -14.02
N GLY A 99 -17.92 7.20 -15.22
CA GLY A 99 -18.06 6.50 -16.50
C GLY A 99 -16.89 5.57 -16.85
N ALA A 100 -17.13 4.56 -17.69
CA ALA A 100 -16.18 3.45 -17.93
C ALA A 100 -14.76 3.86 -18.37
N ALA A 101 -14.59 4.98 -19.09
CA ALA A 101 -13.29 5.47 -19.54
C ALA A 101 -12.45 6.05 -18.38
N VAL A 102 -13.00 7.00 -17.61
CA VAL A 102 -12.34 7.60 -16.42
C VAL A 102 -11.98 6.55 -15.37
N ARG A 103 -12.76 5.46 -15.31
CA ARG A 103 -12.49 4.30 -14.46
C ARG A 103 -11.26 3.51 -14.89
N SER A 104 -11.08 3.28 -16.20
CA SER A 104 -9.92 2.53 -16.73
C SER A 104 -8.63 3.31 -16.47
N ASP A 105 -8.66 4.61 -16.76
CA ASP A 105 -7.47 5.47 -16.68
C ASP A 105 -6.91 5.49 -15.25
N ARG A 106 -7.75 5.60 -14.21
CA ARG A 106 -7.28 5.62 -12.81
C ARG A 106 -6.63 4.31 -12.37
N VAL A 107 -7.20 3.17 -12.75
CA VAL A 107 -6.62 1.86 -12.41
C VAL A 107 -5.29 1.65 -13.14
N ASP A 108 -5.23 2.03 -14.41
CA ASP A 108 -4.03 1.92 -15.23
C ASP A 108 -2.92 2.87 -14.74
N ASN A 109 -3.28 4.09 -14.34
CA ASN A 109 -2.39 5.08 -13.73
C ASN A 109 -1.86 4.60 -12.37
N ALA A 110 -2.72 4.06 -11.49
CA ALA A 110 -2.28 3.52 -10.21
C ALA A 110 -1.30 2.34 -10.38
N ALA A 111 -1.59 1.44 -11.34
CA ALA A 111 -0.68 0.36 -11.67
C ALA A 111 0.64 0.87 -12.27
N HIS A 112 0.59 1.96 -13.04
CA HIS A 112 1.80 2.63 -13.54
C HIS A 112 2.60 3.28 -12.40
N ALA A 113 1.96 4.02 -11.49
CA ALA A 113 2.61 4.62 -10.33
C ALA A 113 3.30 3.55 -9.46
N ALA A 114 2.64 2.43 -9.17
CA ALA A 114 3.26 1.31 -8.45
C ALA A 114 4.49 0.75 -9.16
N ARG A 115 4.43 0.54 -10.49
CA ARG A 115 5.60 0.14 -11.30
C ARG A 115 6.74 1.15 -11.19
N THR A 116 6.44 2.44 -11.31
CA THR A 116 7.44 3.50 -11.31
C THR A 116 8.11 3.66 -9.94
N LEU A 117 7.32 3.60 -8.87
CA LEU A 117 7.80 3.59 -7.47
C LEU A 117 8.72 2.38 -7.19
N HIS A 118 8.28 1.17 -7.57
CA HIS A 118 9.09 -0.05 -7.39
C HIS A 118 10.43 0.04 -8.13
N ARG A 119 10.42 0.47 -9.40
CA ARG A 119 11.64 0.65 -10.20
C ARG A 119 12.61 1.68 -9.62
N ALA A 120 12.08 2.71 -8.96
CA ALA A 120 12.89 3.70 -8.27
C ALA A 120 13.46 3.20 -6.94
N GLY A 121 13.09 1.99 -6.49
CA GLY A 121 13.52 1.41 -5.23
C GLY A 121 12.71 1.85 -4.01
N VAL A 122 11.52 2.44 -4.23
CA VAL A 122 10.61 2.81 -3.13
C VAL A 122 10.01 1.53 -2.52
N PRO A 123 10.12 1.30 -1.21
CA PRO A 123 9.50 0.13 -0.58
C PRO A 123 7.97 0.22 -0.63
N LEU A 124 7.37 -0.70 -1.38
CA LEU A 124 5.93 -0.89 -1.43
C LEU A 124 5.48 -1.84 -0.33
N LEU A 125 4.42 -1.48 0.39
CA LEU A 125 3.76 -2.28 1.40
C LEU A 125 2.38 -2.66 0.89
N ALA A 126 2.03 -3.93 0.99
CA ALA A 126 0.69 -4.39 0.64
C ALA A 126 -0.32 -3.87 1.67
N GLY A 127 -1.25 -3.05 1.22
CA GLY A 127 -2.42 -2.61 1.99
C GLY A 127 -3.65 -2.72 1.12
N THR A 128 -4.83 -2.88 1.71
CA THR A 128 -6.08 -3.10 0.96
C THR A 128 -7.11 -2.02 1.17
N ASP A 129 -6.96 -1.21 2.21
CA ASP A 129 -7.98 -0.30 2.72
C ASP A 129 -9.36 -0.96 2.85
N ALA A 130 -9.36 -2.21 3.32
CA ALA A 130 -10.57 -3.02 3.40
C ALA A 130 -11.57 -2.44 4.42
N THR A 131 -12.84 -2.40 4.02
CA THR A 131 -13.96 -1.92 4.84
C THR A 131 -15.01 -3.02 5.02
N VAL A 132 -16.09 -2.72 5.75
CA VAL A 132 -17.27 -3.62 5.86
C VAL A 132 -17.92 -3.86 4.48
N GLY A 133 -17.73 -2.94 3.53
CA GLY A 133 -18.23 -3.06 2.16
C GLY A 133 -17.19 -3.64 1.21
N ALA A 134 -16.41 -2.77 0.60
CA ALA A 134 -15.36 -3.11 -0.36
C ALA A 134 -14.13 -2.21 -0.15
N PRO A 135 -12.90 -2.72 -0.36
CA PRO A 135 -12.56 -4.13 -0.57
C PRO A 135 -12.84 -5.01 0.65
N ALA A 136 -13.14 -6.30 0.45
CA ALA A 136 -13.49 -7.23 1.53
C ALA A 136 -12.26 -7.65 2.35
N HIS A 137 -12.40 -7.78 3.67
CA HIS A 137 -11.32 -8.27 4.54
C HIS A 137 -10.85 -9.68 4.15
N GLY A 138 -9.54 -9.91 4.23
CA GLY A 138 -8.91 -11.20 3.92
C GLY A 138 -8.70 -11.42 2.42
N GLU A 139 -9.77 -11.56 1.64
CA GLU A 139 -9.67 -11.86 0.20
C GLU A 139 -8.90 -10.77 -0.55
N SER A 140 -9.21 -9.50 -0.27
CA SER A 140 -8.63 -8.35 -1.00
C SER A 140 -7.10 -8.31 -0.92
N LEU A 141 -6.50 -8.87 0.13
CA LEU A 141 -5.05 -8.93 0.25
C LEU A 141 -4.44 -9.83 -0.83
N HIS A 142 -5.07 -10.96 -1.16
CA HIS A 142 -4.61 -11.81 -2.26
C HIS A 142 -4.76 -11.13 -3.62
N ARG A 143 -5.77 -10.28 -3.79
CA ARG A 143 -5.89 -9.44 -4.99
C ARG A 143 -4.79 -8.38 -5.02
N GLU A 144 -4.51 -7.72 -3.90
CA GLU A 144 -3.43 -6.73 -3.79
C GLU A 144 -2.06 -7.33 -4.16
N LEU A 145 -1.73 -8.52 -3.63
CA LEU A 145 -0.49 -9.22 -3.98
C LEU A 145 -0.42 -9.53 -5.48
N SER A 146 -1.52 -9.96 -6.09
CA SER A 146 -1.58 -10.20 -7.53
C SER A 146 -1.35 -8.91 -8.34
N LEU A 147 -1.89 -7.77 -7.87
CA LEU A 147 -1.69 -6.46 -8.51
C LEU A 147 -0.26 -5.96 -8.39
N LEU A 148 0.36 -6.10 -7.21
CA LEU A 148 1.77 -5.77 -7.00
C LEU A 148 2.70 -6.61 -7.89
N SER A 149 2.44 -7.92 -8.00
CA SER A 149 3.22 -8.78 -8.89
C SER A 149 3.03 -8.39 -10.38
N ARG A 150 1.82 -8.03 -10.80
CA ARG A 150 1.55 -7.46 -12.14
C ARG A 150 2.19 -6.08 -12.33
N ALA A 151 2.46 -5.36 -11.25
CA ALA A 151 3.23 -4.12 -11.23
C ALA A 151 4.74 -4.36 -11.20
N GLY A 152 5.22 -5.58 -11.43
CA GLY A 152 6.64 -5.87 -11.66
C GLY A 152 7.42 -6.35 -10.44
N LEU A 153 6.78 -6.48 -9.27
CA LEU A 153 7.41 -7.13 -8.13
C LEU A 153 7.55 -8.63 -8.41
N THR A 154 8.72 -9.18 -8.11
CA THR A 154 8.91 -10.63 -8.04
C THR A 154 7.98 -11.24 -6.98
N PRO A 155 7.67 -12.54 -7.05
CA PRO A 155 6.86 -13.20 -6.03
C PRO A 155 7.43 -13.02 -4.61
N GLU A 156 8.75 -13.10 -4.45
CA GLU A 156 9.44 -12.89 -3.17
C GLU A 156 9.32 -11.44 -2.67
N GLU A 157 9.53 -10.44 -3.53
CA GLU A 157 9.30 -9.03 -3.17
C GLU A 157 7.84 -8.79 -2.78
N THR A 158 6.91 -9.40 -3.50
CA THR A 158 5.47 -9.30 -3.22
C THR A 158 5.12 -9.91 -1.86
N LEU A 159 5.68 -11.07 -1.51
CA LEU A 159 5.53 -11.66 -0.18
C LEU A 159 6.17 -10.76 0.90
N ALA A 160 7.35 -10.20 0.63
CA ALA A 160 8.04 -9.30 1.54
C ALA A 160 7.24 -8.02 1.80
N ALA A 161 6.58 -7.46 0.78
CA ALA A 161 5.69 -6.30 0.89
C ALA A 161 4.52 -6.50 1.86
N ALA A 162 4.09 -7.73 2.10
CA ALA A 162 3.05 -8.07 3.08
C ALA A 162 3.57 -8.64 4.40
N THR A 163 4.89 -8.79 4.57
CA THR A 163 5.47 -9.48 5.73
C THR A 163 6.63 -8.68 6.33
N SER A 164 7.84 -8.88 5.82
CA SER A 164 9.06 -8.34 6.42
C SER A 164 9.21 -6.82 6.22
N ILE A 165 8.83 -6.29 5.05
CA ILE A 165 8.94 -4.86 4.77
C ILE A 165 8.06 -4.02 5.73
N PRO A 166 6.75 -4.29 5.90
CA PRO A 166 5.96 -3.55 6.87
C PRO A 166 6.44 -3.76 8.31
N ALA A 167 6.94 -4.96 8.66
CA ALA A 167 7.52 -5.18 9.98
C ALA A 167 8.75 -4.28 10.22
N ASP A 168 9.64 -4.19 9.24
CA ASP A 168 10.84 -3.35 9.31
C ASP A 168 10.46 -1.85 9.36
N ARG A 169 9.49 -1.40 8.53
CA ARG A 169 9.06 0.00 8.48
C ARG A 169 8.37 0.50 9.75
N PHE A 170 7.63 -0.37 10.43
CA PHE A 170 6.90 -0.04 11.66
C PHE A 170 7.63 -0.49 12.94
N GLY A 171 8.89 -0.92 12.85
CA GLY A 171 9.68 -1.32 14.00
C GLY A 171 9.14 -2.57 14.73
N LEU A 172 8.44 -3.46 14.04
CA LEU A 172 7.87 -4.69 14.59
C LEU A 172 8.94 -5.79 14.61
N THR A 173 9.80 -5.78 15.63
CA THR A 173 10.98 -6.66 15.71
C THR A 173 10.67 -8.13 16.01
N ASP A 174 9.42 -8.47 16.28
CA ASP A 174 9.00 -9.82 16.69
C ASP A 174 8.32 -10.62 15.57
N ARG A 175 8.11 -10.07 14.36
CA ARG A 175 7.33 -10.75 13.29
C ARG A 175 7.78 -10.36 11.88
N GLY A 176 7.08 -10.90 10.87
CA GLY A 176 7.32 -10.61 9.45
C GLY A 176 8.37 -11.51 8.79
N ARG A 177 9.06 -12.37 9.57
CA ARG A 177 10.05 -13.33 9.10
C ARG A 177 9.88 -14.66 9.84
N ILE A 178 10.24 -15.76 9.19
CA ILE A 178 10.31 -17.08 9.83
C ILE A 178 11.74 -17.30 10.31
N ALA A 179 11.97 -17.09 11.61
CA ALA A 179 13.26 -17.32 12.24
C ALA A 179 13.10 -17.69 13.73
N PRO A 180 14.02 -18.45 14.33
CA PRO A 180 14.02 -18.72 15.77
C PRO A 180 13.99 -17.43 16.60
N GLY A 181 13.19 -17.44 17.67
CA GLY A 181 13.02 -16.27 18.55
C GLY A 181 11.95 -15.28 18.11
N LEU A 182 11.46 -15.36 16.86
CA LEU A 182 10.33 -14.55 16.39
C LEU A 182 8.99 -15.20 16.73
N ARG A 183 7.95 -14.37 16.72
CA ARG A 183 6.56 -14.77 16.93
C ARG A 183 6.12 -15.74 15.85
N ALA A 184 5.55 -16.86 16.27
CA ALA A 184 5.01 -17.90 15.38
C ALA A 184 3.65 -17.50 14.79
N ASP A 185 3.64 -16.45 13.96
CA ASP A 185 2.53 -16.11 13.06
C ASP A 185 2.86 -16.70 11.68
N LEU A 186 2.17 -17.79 11.31
CA LEU A 186 2.50 -18.60 10.12
C LEU A 186 1.26 -18.84 9.28
N VAL A 187 1.42 -18.86 7.96
CA VAL A 187 0.41 -19.29 7.00
C VAL A 187 1.02 -20.43 6.19
N LEU A 188 0.37 -21.59 6.22
CA LEU A 188 0.71 -22.71 5.35
C LEU A 188 -0.18 -22.66 4.13
N VAL A 189 0.42 -22.76 2.94
CA VAL A 189 -0.29 -22.75 1.66
C VAL A 189 0.02 -24.05 0.90
N ASP A 190 -0.96 -24.53 0.14
CA ASP A 190 -0.81 -25.62 -0.81
C ASP A 190 -0.42 -25.06 -2.17
N GLY A 191 0.81 -25.33 -2.59
CA GLY A 191 1.47 -24.71 -3.74
C GLY A 191 2.71 -23.90 -3.35
N ASP A 192 3.30 -23.19 -4.32
CA ASP A 192 4.55 -22.45 -4.15
C ASP A 192 4.39 -20.96 -4.49
N PRO A 193 4.20 -20.08 -3.47
CA PRO A 193 4.00 -18.66 -3.68
C PRO A 193 5.26 -17.90 -4.12
N THR A 194 6.43 -18.55 -4.13
CA THR A 194 7.67 -17.97 -4.70
C THR A 194 7.73 -18.13 -6.23
N ARG A 195 6.88 -19.00 -6.79
CA ARG A 195 6.76 -19.20 -8.24
C ARG A 195 5.47 -18.63 -8.80
N ASP A 196 4.38 -18.75 -8.05
CA ASP A 196 3.07 -18.21 -8.42
C ASP A 196 2.39 -17.58 -7.20
N ILE A 197 2.32 -16.25 -7.18
CA ILE A 197 1.73 -15.51 -6.07
C ILE A 197 0.25 -15.87 -5.83
N ALA A 198 -0.46 -16.41 -6.82
CA ALA A 198 -1.83 -16.87 -6.66
C ALA A 198 -1.95 -18.06 -5.67
N ALA A 199 -0.88 -18.83 -5.48
CA ALA A 199 -0.82 -19.93 -4.50
C ALA A 199 -1.09 -19.44 -3.06
N THR A 200 -0.91 -18.14 -2.77
CA THR A 200 -1.27 -17.57 -1.46
C THR A 200 -2.74 -17.77 -1.10
N ARG A 201 -3.63 -17.95 -2.08
CA ARG A 201 -5.07 -18.21 -1.85
C ARG A 201 -5.35 -19.63 -1.34
N SER A 202 -4.47 -20.59 -1.62
CA SER A 202 -4.63 -22.00 -1.27
C SER A 202 -4.18 -22.26 0.17
N ILE A 203 -4.69 -21.49 1.13
CA ILE A 203 -4.29 -21.61 2.54
C ILE A 203 -4.74 -22.99 3.05
N ALA A 204 -3.80 -23.78 3.56
CA ALA A 204 -4.07 -25.03 4.26
C ALA A 204 -4.31 -24.78 5.76
N ASP A 205 -3.46 -23.97 6.39
CA ASP A 205 -3.52 -23.69 7.82
C ASP A 205 -2.96 -22.32 8.20
N VAL A 206 -3.36 -21.83 9.38
CA VAL A 206 -2.88 -20.57 9.95
C VAL A 206 -2.53 -20.79 11.41
N TRP A 207 -1.40 -20.23 11.85
CA TRP A 207 -1.02 -20.11 13.25
C TRP A 207 -0.90 -18.63 13.62
N LYS A 208 -1.44 -18.27 14.77
CA LYS A 208 -1.28 -16.94 15.37
C LYS A 208 -0.69 -17.12 16.76
N ARG A 209 0.49 -16.54 17.01
CA ARG A 209 1.25 -16.69 18.27
C ARG A 209 1.47 -18.16 18.65
N GLY A 210 1.73 -19.02 17.67
CA GLY A 210 1.93 -20.45 17.86
C GLY A 210 0.65 -21.27 18.02
N VAL A 211 -0.53 -20.64 18.04
CA VAL A 211 -1.82 -21.34 18.15
C VAL A 211 -2.43 -21.54 16.77
N ARG A 212 -2.65 -22.80 16.39
CA ARG A 212 -3.36 -23.16 15.14
C ARG A 212 -4.79 -22.63 15.19
N GLN A 213 -5.21 -21.92 14.14
CA GLN A 213 -6.54 -21.34 14.03
C GLN A 213 -7.50 -22.34 13.35
N SER A 214 -8.67 -22.57 13.94
CA SER A 214 -9.69 -23.41 13.31
C SER A 214 -10.37 -22.67 12.16
N ARG A 215 -10.39 -23.25 10.96
CA ARG A 215 -11.03 -22.64 9.79
C ARG A 215 -12.58 -22.61 9.85
N ASN A 216 -13.18 -23.41 10.75
CA ASN A 216 -14.62 -23.65 10.83
C ASN A 216 -15.36 -22.77 11.87
N GLN A 217 -14.72 -21.78 12.48
CA GLN A 217 -15.40 -20.84 13.37
C GLN A 217 -15.33 -19.43 12.77
N ARG A 218 -16.26 -19.13 11.87
CA ARG A 218 -16.67 -17.75 11.61
C ARG A 218 -17.95 -17.53 12.43
N SER A 219 -17.82 -16.86 13.57
CA SER A 219 -18.94 -16.20 14.25
C SER A 219 -19.28 -14.91 13.53
#